data_AF-A0A524EWI9-F1
#
_entry.id   AF-A0A524EWI9-F1
#
_cell.length_a   1.000
_cell.length_b   1.000
_cell.length_c   1.000
_cell.angle_alpha   90.00
_cell.angle_beta   90.00
_cell.angle_gamma   90.00
#
_symmetry.space_group_name_H-M   'P 1'
#
loop_
_entity.id
_entity.type
_entity.pdbx_description
1 polymer ?
#
loop_
_entity_poly.entity_id
_entity_poly.type
_entity_poly.pdbx_seq_one_letter_code
_entity_poly.pdbx_strand_id
1 'polypeptide(L)'
;MLFFKSYHRHPTKIKTFKADLAPIGFYFDILSTEIFQIPILPIPLRIDKISNGEPTLFIPFNQQKLEKAFKKYNLTIDFPKFYKTGISNLLNYTRIKQKEITLRPLESSKVREWWVASNNICASIPDMVESFTYINTQFLKTFYKIDKNNIDIELNRESYSNLLIAYCDSIIKYFRRKIEKNVFLVEKEQKFELDELYLERRQKCYPKIINVVVNDIAKEKSREMGFIPYLIYDDILDSFMYNRKVLDNPKNDSISLKVYEHNQIINKTSTIDNSSTDSSKFELKELELDEIL
;
A
#
# COMPACT_ATOMS: atom_id res chain seq x y z
N MET A 1 -35.25 -21.95 -31.71
CA MET A 1 -34.62 -21.80 -30.38
C MET A 1 -33.81 -20.51 -30.39
N LEU A 2 -34.43 -19.39 -30.02
CA LEU A 2 -33.77 -18.08 -29.99
C LEU A 2 -32.98 -17.99 -28.69
N PHE A 3 -31.66 -18.10 -28.78
CA PHE A 3 -30.76 -17.76 -27.68
C PHE A 3 -30.89 -16.26 -27.42
N PHE A 4 -31.49 -15.89 -26.29
CA PHE A 4 -31.39 -14.54 -25.75
C PHE A 4 -29.92 -14.23 -25.48
N LYS A 5 -29.26 -13.51 -26.39
CA LYS A 5 -28.03 -12.78 -26.07
C LYS A 5 -28.41 -11.71 -25.05
N SER A 6 -28.17 -12.01 -23.79
CA SER A 6 -28.13 -11.03 -22.71
C SER A 6 -27.09 -9.97 -23.09
N TYR A 7 -27.53 -8.82 -23.61
CA TYR A 7 -26.71 -7.63 -23.74
C TYR A 7 -26.46 -7.08 -22.33
N HIS A 8 -25.46 -7.61 -21.63
CA HIS A 8 -24.94 -6.95 -20.44
C HIS A 8 -24.35 -5.61 -20.87
N ARG A 9 -25.11 -4.53 -20.65
CA ARG A 9 -24.61 -3.18 -20.84
C ARG A 9 -23.46 -2.97 -19.87
N HIS A 10 -22.29 -2.61 -20.41
CA HIS A 10 -21.16 -2.25 -19.59
C HIS A 10 -21.54 -1.10 -18.66
N PRO A 11 -21.17 -1.17 -17.37
CA PRO A 11 -21.48 -0.11 -16.43
C PRO A 11 -20.74 1.16 -16.82
N THR A 12 -21.42 2.30 -16.68
CA THR A 12 -20.81 3.62 -16.97
C THR A 12 -19.85 4.07 -15.87
N LYS A 13 -19.97 3.49 -14.67
CA LYS A 13 -19.13 3.77 -13.49
C LYS A 13 -18.87 2.49 -12.71
N ILE A 14 -17.70 2.42 -12.08
CA ILE A 14 -17.40 1.38 -11.10
C ILE A 14 -18.20 1.68 -9.83
N LYS A 15 -18.87 0.66 -9.26
CA LYS A 15 -19.67 0.82 -8.05
C LYS A 15 -18.79 1.21 -6.87
N THR A 16 -19.22 2.21 -6.11
CA THR A 16 -18.55 2.66 -4.89
C THR A 16 -19.58 2.97 -3.80
N PHE A 17 -19.13 2.98 -2.54
CA PHE A 17 -19.96 3.28 -1.38
C PHE A 17 -19.53 4.62 -0.77
N LYS A 18 -20.46 5.56 -0.62
CA LYS A 18 -20.14 6.93 -0.17
C LYS A 18 -19.62 7.02 1.27
N ALA A 19 -20.06 6.11 2.15
CA ALA A 19 -19.65 6.08 3.55
C ALA A 19 -18.32 5.33 3.79
N ASP A 20 -17.72 4.79 2.73
CA ASP A 20 -16.49 4.03 2.80
C ASP A 20 -15.27 4.95 2.75
N LEU A 21 -14.43 4.87 3.79
CA LEU A 21 -13.21 5.65 3.97
C LEU A 21 -12.17 5.38 2.89
N ALA A 22 -12.12 4.15 2.38
CA ALA A 22 -11.13 3.70 1.42
C ALA A 22 -9.68 4.01 1.81
N PRO A 23 -9.15 3.45 2.92
CA PRO A 23 -7.74 3.61 3.23
C PRO A 23 -6.86 2.89 2.20
N ILE A 24 -5.69 3.46 1.88
CA ILE A 24 -4.63 2.86 1.08
C ILE A 24 -3.30 3.05 1.81
N GLY A 25 -2.52 1.98 1.96
CA GLY A 25 -1.11 2.09 2.30
C GLY A 25 -0.22 1.59 1.16
N PHE A 26 1.02 2.06 1.16
CA PHE A 26 2.02 1.69 0.17
C PHE A 26 3.15 0.89 0.83
N TYR A 27 3.68 -0.09 0.11
CA TYR A 27 4.82 -0.87 0.57
C TYR A 27 5.69 -1.35 -0.60
N PHE A 28 6.94 -1.68 -0.29
CA PHE A 28 7.84 -2.35 -1.23
C PHE A 28 7.46 -3.82 -1.39
N ASP A 29 7.20 -4.18 -2.63
CA ASP A 29 7.00 -5.55 -3.06
C ASP A 29 8.28 -6.09 -3.75
N ILE A 30 8.30 -7.38 -4.04
CA ILE A 30 9.47 -8.12 -4.52
C ILE A 30 9.23 -8.82 -5.85
N LEU A 31 8.05 -8.64 -6.45
CA LEU A 31 7.73 -9.13 -7.78
C LEU A 31 7.41 -7.95 -8.68
N SER A 32 8.07 -7.88 -9.83
CA SER A 32 7.74 -6.91 -10.87
C SER A 32 6.70 -7.46 -11.83
N THR A 33 5.83 -6.59 -12.32
CA THR A 33 4.91 -6.88 -13.42
C THR A 33 5.01 -5.78 -14.47
N GLU A 34 4.31 -5.93 -15.60
CA GLU A 34 4.23 -4.87 -16.63
C GLU A 34 3.73 -3.54 -16.06
N ILE A 35 2.79 -3.59 -15.10
CA ILE A 35 2.21 -2.39 -14.47
C ILE A 35 3.09 -1.89 -13.31
N PHE A 36 3.73 -2.81 -12.59
CA PHE A 36 4.51 -2.55 -11.38
C PHE A 36 5.98 -2.90 -11.64
N GLN A 37 6.64 -2.16 -12.54
CA GLN A 37 8.06 -2.44 -12.88
C GLN A 37 8.99 -2.15 -11.71
N ILE A 38 8.77 -1.02 -11.03
CA ILE A 38 9.32 -0.72 -9.72
C ILE A 38 8.22 -1.04 -8.71
N PRO A 39 8.29 -2.16 -7.99
CA PRO A 39 7.12 -2.72 -7.33
C PRO A 39 6.85 -2.06 -5.97
N ILE A 40 6.36 -0.81 -6.02
CA ILE A 40 5.71 -0.16 -4.87
C ILE A 40 4.21 -0.35 -5.03
N LEU A 41 3.64 -1.21 -4.19
CA LEU A 41 2.24 -1.62 -4.29
C LEU A 41 1.35 -0.78 -3.35
N PRO A 42 0.28 -0.17 -3.90
CA PRO A 42 -0.84 0.33 -3.10
C PRO A 42 -1.72 -0.84 -2.69
N ILE A 43 -2.17 -0.85 -1.43
CA ILE A 43 -3.17 -1.81 -0.99
C ILE A 43 -4.17 -1.18 -0.01
N PRO A 44 -5.48 -1.42 -0.20
CA PRO A 44 -6.13 -1.97 -1.40
C PRO A 44 -5.98 -1.07 -2.64
N LEU A 45 -6.11 -1.64 -3.84
CA LEU A 45 -6.05 -0.92 -5.12
C LEU A 45 -7.39 -0.24 -5.44
N ARG A 46 -7.84 0.75 -4.66
CA ARG A 46 -9.18 1.40 -4.72
C ARG A 46 -9.48 2.17 -6.02
N ILE A 47 -9.50 1.46 -7.16
CA ILE A 47 -9.78 2.00 -8.49
C ILE A 47 -11.16 2.64 -8.58
N ASP A 48 -12.11 2.18 -7.75
CA ASP A 48 -13.46 2.70 -7.68
C ASP A 48 -13.47 4.17 -7.21
N LYS A 49 -12.60 4.53 -6.26
CA LYS A 49 -12.51 5.90 -5.74
C LYS A 49 -11.89 6.85 -6.76
N ILE A 50 -10.80 6.43 -7.39
CA ILE A 50 -10.11 7.20 -8.44
C ILE A 50 -11.04 7.43 -9.64
N SER A 51 -11.68 6.36 -10.13
CA SER A 51 -12.57 6.45 -11.31
C SER A 51 -13.79 7.35 -11.08
N ASN A 52 -14.18 7.56 -9.82
CA ASN A 52 -15.32 8.37 -9.45
C ASN A 52 -14.95 9.78 -8.92
N GLY A 53 -13.66 10.09 -8.76
CA GLY A 53 -13.22 11.36 -8.15
C GLY A 53 -13.52 11.45 -6.65
N GLU A 54 -13.64 10.32 -5.96
CA GLU A 54 -13.99 10.26 -4.53
C GLU A 54 -12.75 10.10 -3.65
N PRO A 55 -12.68 10.68 -2.45
CA PRO A 55 -11.47 10.66 -1.63
C PRO A 55 -11.08 9.25 -1.18
N THR A 56 -9.79 9.10 -0.91
CA THR A 56 -9.13 7.92 -0.35
C THR A 56 -8.23 8.39 0.78
N LEU A 57 -8.20 7.66 1.91
CA LEU A 57 -7.29 7.99 3.00
C LEU A 57 -5.92 7.35 2.76
N PHE A 58 -4.86 8.14 2.63
CA PHE A 58 -3.51 7.59 2.59
C PHE A 58 -3.01 7.30 4.01
N ILE A 59 -2.60 6.06 4.27
CA ILE A 59 -2.05 5.65 5.56
C ILE A 59 -0.57 6.06 5.64
N PRO A 60 -0.19 6.92 6.60
CA PRO A 60 1.19 7.33 6.78
C PRO A 60 2.00 6.25 7.51
N PHE A 61 3.31 6.46 7.59
CA PHE A 61 4.20 5.65 8.40
C PHE A 61 4.45 6.26 9.79
N ASN A 62 4.82 5.41 10.76
CA ASN A 62 5.36 5.89 12.02
C ASN A 62 6.82 6.30 11.81
N GLN A 63 7.03 7.60 11.63
CA GLN A 63 8.32 8.18 11.29
C GLN A 63 9.42 7.85 12.32
N GLN A 64 9.12 7.92 13.62
CA GLN A 64 10.09 7.63 14.67
C GLN A 64 10.57 6.17 14.64
N LYS A 65 9.68 5.21 14.32
CA LYS A 65 10.05 3.80 14.16
C LYS A 65 10.90 3.59 12.90
N LEU A 66 10.58 4.28 11.79
CA LEU A 66 11.38 4.20 10.56
C LEU A 66 12.76 4.82 10.74
N GLU A 67 12.91 5.96 11.40
CA GLU A 67 14.21 6.58 11.68
C GLU A 67 15.14 5.65 12.48
N LYS A 68 14.60 4.87 13.42
CA LYS A 68 15.37 3.84 14.11
C LYS A 68 15.87 2.76 13.16
N ALA A 69 15.04 2.35 12.18
CA ALA A 69 15.45 1.41 11.15
C ALA A 69 16.50 2.02 10.22
N PHE A 70 16.34 3.28 9.81
CA PHE A 70 17.30 4.01 8.98
C PHE A 70 18.69 4.04 9.61
N LYS A 71 18.77 4.45 10.87
CA LYS A 71 20.03 4.46 11.64
C LYS A 71 20.64 3.07 11.77
N LYS A 72 19.80 2.06 12.04
CA LYS A 72 20.25 0.68 12.26
C LYS A 72 20.83 0.04 10.99
N TYR A 73 20.24 0.33 9.83
CA TYR A 73 20.62 -0.29 8.56
C TYR A 73 21.47 0.63 7.67
N ASN A 74 21.71 1.87 8.08
CA ASN A 74 22.40 2.89 7.29
C ASN A 74 21.76 3.13 5.91
N LEU A 75 20.42 3.14 5.89
CA LEU A 75 19.60 3.33 4.70
C LEU A 75 18.55 4.41 4.96
N THR A 76 18.10 5.12 3.92
CA THR A 76 16.94 6.03 3.98
C THR A 76 15.99 5.74 2.82
N ILE A 77 14.74 6.22 2.94
CA ILE A 77 13.76 6.22 1.86
C ILE A 77 13.59 7.66 1.38
N ASP A 78 13.69 7.87 0.07
CA ASP A 78 13.22 9.08 -0.61
C ASP A 78 11.70 8.98 -0.74
N PHE A 79 10.98 9.51 0.24
CA PHE A 79 9.51 9.43 0.28
C PHE A 79 8.82 10.09 -0.92
N PRO A 80 9.25 11.28 -1.41
CA PRO A 80 8.73 11.83 -2.66
C PRO A 80 8.77 10.81 -3.81
N LYS A 81 9.93 10.20 -4.09
CA LYS A 81 10.05 9.19 -5.15
C LYS A 81 9.26 7.92 -4.86
N PHE A 82 9.23 7.48 -3.61
CA PHE A 82 8.46 6.32 -3.18
C PHE A 82 6.97 6.49 -3.47
N TYR A 83 6.37 7.58 -2.99
CA TYR A 83 4.95 7.84 -3.19
C TYR A 83 4.61 8.18 -4.63
N LYS A 84 5.45 8.96 -5.33
CA LYS A 84 5.28 9.22 -6.77
C LYS A 84 5.22 7.93 -7.57
N THR A 85 6.13 7.00 -7.31
CA THR A 85 6.16 5.67 -7.96
C THR A 85 4.89 4.88 -7.62
N GLY A 86 4.53 4.79 -6.34
CA GLY A 86 3.34 4.07 -5.89
C GLY A 86 2.03 4.61 -6.46
N ILE A 87 1.86 5.94 -6.51
CA ILE A 87 0.68 6.59 -7.07
C ILE A 87 0.64 6.42 -8.59
N SER A 88 1.77 6.57 -9.28
CA SER A 88 1.85 6.32 -10.73
C SER A 88 1.43 4.88 -11.07
N ASN A 89 1.94 3.91 -10.31
CA ASN A 89 1.55 2.50 -10.40
C ASN A 89 0.03 2.32 -10.21
N LEU A 90 -0.56 2.94 -9.17
CA LEU A 90 -2.00 2.90 -8.91
C LEU A 90 -2.83 3.49 -10.06
N LEU A 91 -2.41 4.63 -10.61
CA LEU A 91 -3.11 5.30 -11.71
C LEU A 91 -3.02 4.48 -13.00
N ASN A 92 -1.85 3.90 -13.31
CA ASN A 92 -1.68 3.00 -14.45
C ASN A 92 -2.57 1.78 -14.35
N TYR A 93 -2.60 1.13 -13.18
CA TYR A 93 -3.50 0.02 -12.91
C TYR A 93 -4.98 0.43 -13.07
N THR A 94 -5.35 1.59 -12.54
CA THR A 94 -6.71 2.13 -12.64
C THR A 94 -7.13 2.38 -14.10
N ARG A 95 -6.25 2.99 -14.91
CA ARG A 95 -6.51 3.25 -16.35
C ARG A 95 -6.84 1.95 -17.09
N ILE A 96 -6.06 0.90 -16.85
CA ILE A 96 -6.25 -0.42 -17.46
C ILE A 96 -7.59 -1.02 -17.00
N LYS A 97 -7.80 -1.13 -15.68
CA LYS A 97 -9.01 -1.77 -15.12
C LYS A 97 -10.29 -1.02 -15.41
N GLN A 98 -10.29 0.31 -15.41
CA GLN A 98 -11.46 1.08 -15.79
C GLN A 98 -11.84 0.85 -17.25
N LYS A 99 -10.85 0.82 -18.16
CA LYS A 99 -11.09 0.53 -19.58
C LYS A 99 -11.62 -0.90 -19.76
N GLU A 100 -11.09 -1.88 -19.05
CA GLU A 100 -11.59 -3.26 -19.07
C GLU A 100 -13.06 -3.37 -18.60
N ILE A 101 -13.41 -2.70 -17.49
CA ILE A 101 -14.74 -2.83 -16.87
C ILE A 101 -15.80 -2.01 -17.61
N THR A 102 -15.48 -0.75 -17.94
CA THR A 102 -16.45 0.24 -18.43
C THR A 102 -16.37 0.52 -19.93
N LEU A 103 -15.31 0.02 -20.59
CA LEU A 103 -14.94 0.35 -21.98
C LEU A 103 -14.68 1.85 -22.22
N ARG A 104 -14.40 2.61 -21.16
CA ARG A 104 -14.12 4.04 -21.21
C ARG A 104 -12.74 4.34 -20.63
N PRO A 105 -12.02 5.34 -21.16
CA PRO A 105 -10.79 5.79 -20.55
C PRO A 105 -11.06 6.46 -19.20
N LEU A 106 -10.06 6.43 -18.32
CA LEU A 106 -10.05 7.22 -17.09
C LEU A 106 -9.93 8.72 -17.45
N GLU A 107 -10.86 9.52 -16.96
CA GLU A 107 -10.87 10.97 -17.19
C GLU A 107 -9.84 11.65 -16.27
N SER A 108 -8.97 12.50 -16.82
CA SER A 108 -7.99 13.25 -16.03
C SER A 108 -8.63 14.18 -15.00
N SER A 109 -9.83 14.70 -15.27
CA SER A 109 -10.63 15.48 -14.32
C SER A 109 -10.96 14.67 -13.06
N LYS A 110 -11.35 13.39 -13.22
CA LYS A 110 -11.64 12.49 -12.09
C LYS A 110 -10.42 12.21 -11.24
N VAL A 111 -9.25 12.05 -11.87
CA VAL A 111 -7.98 11.89 -11.16
C VAL A 111 -7.64 13.14 -10.35
N ARG A 112 -7.80 14.34 -10.93
CA ARG A 112 -7.57 15.62 -10.23
C ARG A 112 -8.55 15.80 -9.06
N GLU A 113 -9.84 15.51 -9.26
CA GLU A 113 -10.86 15.53 -8.21
C GLU A 113 -10.50 14.57 -7.07
N TRP A 114 -10.14 13.32 -7.38
CA TRP A 114 -9.70 12.32 -6.41
C TRP A 114 -8.49 12.79 -5.60
N TRP A 115 -7.46 13.32 -6.28
CA TRP A 115 -6.23 13.77 -5.63
C TRP A 115 -6.48 14.91 -4.64
N VAL A 116 -7.19 15.95 -5.09
CA VAL A 116 -7.56 17.10 -4.25
C VAL A 116 -8.42 16.66 -3.08
N ALA A 117 -9.41 15.80 -3.31
CA ALA A 117 -10.27 15.30 -2.23
C ALA A 117 -9.50 14.44 -1.21
N SER A 118 -8.55 13.62 -1.67
CA SER A 118 -7.76 12.73 -0.80
C SER A 118 -6.75 13.50 0.05
N ASN A 119 -6.12 14.55 -0.48
CA ASN A 119 -5.22 15.42 0.27
C ASN A 119 -5.93 16.30 1.32
N ASN A 120 -7.25 16.45 1.21
CA ASN A 120 -8.05 17.23 2.15
C ASN A 120 -8.63 16.40 3.30
N ILE A 121 -8.41 15.09 3.34
CA ILE A 121 -8.90 14.25 4.43
C ILE A 121 -7.78 13.67 5.29
N CYS A 122 -8.00 13.59 6.59
CA CYS A 122 -7.11 12.89 7.51
C CYS A 122 -7.91 12.13 8.58
N ALA A 123 -7.34 11.02 9.04
CA ALA A 123 -7.86 10.23 10.16
C ALA A 123 -6.70 9.48 10.82
N SER A 124 -6.85 9.17 12.10
CA SER A 124 -5.85 8.45 12.88
C SER A 124 -6.22 6.97 12.99
N ILE A 125 -5.42 6.10 12.40
CA ILE A 125 -5.60 4.64 12.40
C ILE A 125 -4.28 3.98 12.83
N PRO A 126 -3.97 3.98 14.15
CA PRO A 126 -2.65 3.59 14.66
C PRO A 126 -2.21 2.19 14.23
N ASP A 127 -3.13 1.23 14.20
CA ASP A 127 -2.82 -0.15 13.84
C ASP A 127 -2.40 -0.31 12.38
N MET A 128 -3.01 0.46 11.47
CA MET A 128 -2.63 0.46 10.06
C MET A 128 -1.27 1.14 9.88
N VAL A 129 -1.05 2.28 10.54
CA VAL A 129 0.24 2.97 10.56
C VAL A 129 1.34 2.04 11.05
N GLU A 130 1.11 1.30 12.13
CA GLU A 130 2.07 0.31 12.64
C GLU A 130 2.31 -0.83 11.64
N SER A 131 1.26 -1.36 11.05
CA SER A 131 1.34 -2.48 10.11
C SER A 131 2.13 -2.13 8.85
N PHE A 132 1.87 -0.99 8.21
CA PHE A 132 2.63 -0.53 7.05
C PHE A 132 4.07 -0.14 7.41
N THR A 133 4.29 0.42 8.60
CA THR A 133 5.65 0.67 9.11
C THR A 133 6.43 -0.63 9.27
N TYR A 134 5.78 -1.69 9.77
CA TYR A 134 6.41 -2.99 9.96
C TYR A 134 6.84 -3.61 8.63
N ILE A 135 5.97 -3.59 7.60
CA ILE A 135 6.30 -4.12 6.27
C ILE A 135 7.56 -3.44 5.73
N ASN A 136 7.56 -2.10 5.67
CA ASN A 136 8.68 -1.33 5.15
C ASN A 136 9.95 -1.50 5.99
N THR A 137 9.83 -1.66 7.31
CA THR A 137 10.98 -1.97 8.18
C THR A 137 11.59 -3.35 7.89
N GLN A 138 10.76 -4.38 7.66
CA GLN A 138 11.28 -5.69 7.27
C GLN A 138 11.89 -5.66 5.88
N PHE A 139 11.33 -4.88 4.95
CA PHE A 139 11.92 -4.69 3.64
C PHE A 139 13.34 -4.10 3.73
N LEU A 140 13.52 -2.98 4.45
CA LEU A 140 14.82 -2.35 4.66
C LEU A 140 15.84 -3.29 5.30
N LYS A 141 15.40 -4.09 6.27
CA LYS A 141 16.26 -5.12 6.90
C LYS A 141 16.73 -6.17 5.89
N THR A 142 15.84 -6.60 5.00
CA THR A 142 16.16 -7.59 3.96
C THR A 142 17.08 -6.99 2.91
N PHE A 143 16.77 -5.79 2.43
CA PHE A 143 17.62 -5.03 1.51
C PHE A 143 19.05 -4.88 2.06
N TYR A 144 19.18 -4.43 3.32
CA TYR A 144 20.48 -4.29 3.98
C TYR A 144 21.26 -5.60 4.05
N LYS A 145 20.59 -6.73 4.34
CA LYS A 145 21.26 -8.04 4.39
C LYS A 145 21.77 -8.47 3.02
N ILE A 146 21.02 -8.20 1.96
CA ILE A 146 21.43 -8.51 0.58
C ILE A 146 22.64 -7.65 0.21
N ASP A 147 22.56 -6.33 0.40
CA ASP A 147 23.62 -5.37 0.09
C ASP A 147 24.90 -5.65 0.88
N LYS A 148 24.81 -5.76 2.22
CA LYS A 148 25.98 -5.99 3.09
C LYS A 148 26.77 -7.25 2.75
N ASN A 149 26.08 -8.31 2.34
CA ASN A 149 26.71 -9.59 2.01
C ASN A 149 27.03 -9.71 0.52
N ASN A 150 26.86 -8.65 -0.27
CA ASN A 150 27.04 -8.63 -1.73
C ASN A 150 26.33 -9.80 -2.43
N ILE A 151 25.12 -10.14 -1.96
CA ILE A 151 24.34 -11.25 -2.51
C ILE A 151 23.75 -10.78 -3.83
N ASP A 152 24.27 -11.32 -4.93
CA ASP A 152 23.75 -11.04 -6.25
C ASP A 152 22.76 -12.12 -6.70
N ILE A 153 21.67 -11.72 -7.34
CA ILE A 153 20.64 -12.65 -7.79
C ILE A 153 21.17 -13.66 -8.82
N GLU A 154 22.12 -13.25 -9.68
CA GLU A 154 22.68 -14.10 -10.73
C GLU A 154 23.72 -15.08 -10.16
N LEU A 155 24.52 -14.63 -9.18
CA LEU A 155 25.61 -15.41 -8.60
C LEU A 155 25.18 -16.24 -7.38
N ASN A 156 24.17 -15.79 -6.64
CA ASN A 156 23.77 -16.32 -5.34
C ASN A 156 22.25 -16.54 -5.25
N ARG A 157 21.62 -16.99 -6.35
CA ARG A 157 20.15 -17.14 -6.48
C ARG A 157 19.49 -17.80 -5.28
N GLU A 158 20.02 -18.91 -4.79
CA GLU A 158 19.45 -19.63 -3.63
C GLU A 158 19.48 -18.78 -2.35
N SER A 159 20.62 -18.16 -2.03
CA SER A 159 20.75 -17.30 -0.84
C SER A 159 19.87 -16.05 -0.95
N TYR A 160 19.78 -15.48 -2.14
CA TYR A 160 18.89 -14.35 -2.44
C TYR A 160 17.42 -14.72 -2.23
N SER A 161 16.96 -15.81 -2.85
CA SER A 161 15.60 -16.33 -2.68
C SER A 161 15.29 -16.66 -1.22
N ASN A 162 16.21 -17.27 -0.49
CA ASN A 162 16.02 -17.59 0.93
C ASN A 162 15.82 -16.33 1.79
N LEU A 163 16.52 -15.24 1.49
CA LEU A 163 16.31 -13.95 2.18
C LEU A 163 14.95 -13.33 1.84
N LEU A 164 14.50 -13.44 0.59
CA LEU A 164 13.17 -12.97 0.18
C LEU A 164 12.04 -13.84 0.76
N ILE A 165 12.21 -15.16 0.82
CA ILE A 165 11.28 -16.07 1.50
C ILE A 165 11.18 -15.72 2.98
N ALA A 166 12.32 -15.49 3.64
CA ALA A 166 12.33 -15.08 5.05
C ALA A 166 11.65 -13.72 5.28
N TYR A 167 11.73 -12.80 4.31
CA TYR A 167 10.95 -11.55 4.32
C TYR A 167 9.45 -11.86 4.27
N CYS A 168 8.99 -12.61 3.26
CA CYS A 168 7.58 -12.99 3.12
C CYS A 168 7.05 -13.70 4.38
N ASP A 169 7.79 -14.69 4.90
CA ASP A 169 7.41 -15.44 6.10
C ASP A 169 7.27 -14.53 7.33
N SER A 170 8.14 -13.52 7.45
CA SER A 170 8.04 -12.53 8.53
C SER A 170 6.76 -11.70 8.44
N ILE A 171 6.38 -11.27 7.23
CA ILE A 171 5.15 -10.52 7.01
C ILE A 171 3.92 -11.40 7.23
N ILE A 172 3.88 -12.58 6.63
CA ILE A 172 2.78 -13.56 6.79
C ILE A 172 2.55 -13.85 8.28
N LYS A 173 3.61 -14.13 9.03
CA LYS A 173 3.53 -14.39 10.46
C LYS A 173 3.00 -13.19 11.25
N TYR A 174 3.40 -11.98 10.89
CA TYR A 174 2.92 -10.76 11.54
C TYR A 174 1.42 -10.54 11.31
N PHE A 175 0.96 -10.60 10.05
CA PHE A 175 -0.44 -10.33 9.74
C PHE A 175 -1.38 -11.47 10.17
N ARG A 176 -0.95 -12.74 10.11
CA ARG A 176 -1.71 -13.85 10.72
C ARG A 176 -1.95 -13.59 12.19
N ARG A 177 -0.92 -13.20 12.95
CA ARG A 177 -1.08 -12.84 14.37
C ARG A 177 -1.97 -11.62 14.59
N LYS A 178 -1.95 -10.62 13.72
CA LYS A 178 -2.86 -9.46 13.81
C LYS A 178 -4.31 -9.90 13.63
N ILE A 179 -4.58 -10.74 12.63
CA ILE A 179 -5.92 -11.29 12.38
C ILE A 179 -6.36 -12.21 13.53
N GLU A 180 -5.54 -13.19 13.92
CA GLU A 180 -5.84 -14.16 14.99
C GLU A 180 -6.11 -13.50 16.35
N LYS A 181 -5.44 -12.39 16.65
CA LYS A 181 -5.71 -11.61 17.87
C LYS A 181 -7.09 -10.96 17.87
N ASN A 182 -7.68 -10.76 16.69
CA ASN A 182 -8.98 -10.13 16.49
C ASN A 182 -9.16 -8.80 17.25
N VAL A 183 -8.10 -8.01 17.33
CA VAL A 183 -8.08 -6.71 18.00
C VAL A 183 -7.48 -5.68 17.06
N PHE A 184 -8.14 -4.53 16.97
CA PHE A 184 -7.78 -3.42 16.12
C PHE A 184 -7.83 -2.09 16.87
N LEU A 185 -6.69 -1.42 16.99
CA LEU A 185 -6.58 -0.13 17.66
C LEU A 185 -6.94 1.01 16.71
N VAL A 186 -7.88 1.85 17.13
CA VAL A 186 -8.38 2.97 16.34
C VAL A 186 -8.61 4.20 17.23
N GLU A 187 -8.51 5.39 16.66
CA GLU A 187 -8.86 6.62 17.36
C GLU A 187 -10.27 7.07 17.00
N LYS A 188 -11.12 7.22 18.02
CA LYS A 188 -12.47 7.79 17.90
C LYS A 188 -12.61 8.92 18.92
N GLU A 189 -13.05 10.09 18.47
CA GLU A 189 -13.28 11.24 19.36
C GLU A 189 -12.09 11.56 20.29
N GLN A 190 -10.86 11.51 19.76
CA GLN A 190 -9.60 11.73 20.50
C GLN A 190 -9.29 10.68 21.58
N LYS A 191 -9.97 9.53 21.56
CA LYS A 191 -9.71 8.39 22.44
C LYS A 191 -9.31 7.18 21.62
N PHE A 192 -8.34 6.45 22.14
CA PHE A 192 -7.94 5.17 21.57
C PHE A 192 -8.87 4.06 22.06
N GLU A 193 -9.48 3.37 21.12
CA GLU A 193 -10.39 2.25 21.37
C GLU A 193 -9.87 0.98 20.70
N LEU A 194 -10.14 -0.16 21.33
CA LEU A 194 -9.92 -1.48 20.75
C LEU A 194 -11.24 -1.96 20.17
N ASP A 195 -11.26 -2.19 18.86
CA ASP A 195 -12.36 -2.86 18.16
C ASP A 195 -11.96 -4.28 17.74
N GLU A 196 -12.94 -5.09 17.40
CA GLU A 196 -12.71 -6.41 16.81
C GLU A 196 -12.60 -6.32 15.28
N LEU A 197 -11.73 -7.13 14.67
CA LEU A 197 -11.61 -7.22 13.21
C LEU A 197 -12.79 -7.97 12.58
N TYR A 198 -13.30 -8.98 13.27
CA TYR A 198 -14.41 -9.82 12.82
C TYR A 198 -15.20 -10.39 13.99
N LEU A 199 -16.42 -10.84 13.71
CA LEU A 199 -17.24 -11.65 14.60
C LEU A 199 -17.19 -13.11 14.17
N GLU A 200 -17.10 -14.02 15.12
CA GLU A 200 -17.26 -15.45 14.85
C GLU A 200 -18.69 -15.89 15.21
N ARG A 201 -19.42 -16.46 14.25
CA ARG A 201 -20.75 -17.06 14.48
C ARG A 201 -20.89 -18.35 13.70
N ARG A 202 -21.25 -19.44 14.39
CA ARG A 202 -21.43 -20.77 13.79
C ARG A 202 -20.20 -21.20 12.95
N GLN A 203 -19.00 -21.04 13.51
CA GLN A 203 -17.71 -21.37 12.86
C GLN A 203 -17.45 -20.58 11.56
N LYS A 204 -18.11 -19.44 11.37
CA LYS A 204 -17.87 -18.52 10.26
C LYS A 204 -17.39 -17.18 10.78
N CYS A 205 -16.41 -16.60 10.09
CA CYS A 205 -15.90 -15.26 10.36
C CYS A 205 -16.66 -14.23 9.54
N TYR A 206 -17.09 -13.15 10.20
CA TYR A 206 -17.80 -12.02 9.58
C TYR A 206 -16.98 -10.75 9.82
N PRO A 207 -16.27 -10.23 8.80
CA PRO A 207 -15.50 -8.99 8.92
C PRO A 207 -16.36 -7.84 9.43
N LYS A 208 -15.84 -7.07 10.39
CA LYS A 208 -16.54 -5.89 10.94
C LYS A 208 -16.17 -4.64 10.17
N ILE A 209 -17.16 -3.77 10.00
CA ILE A 209 -16.94 -2.38 9.61
C ILE A 209 -16.49 -1.63 10.87
N ILE A 210 -15.31 -1.03 10.81
CA ILE A 210 -14.80 -0.15 11.85
C ILE A 210 -14.99 1.29 11.38
N ASN A 211 -15.64 2.07 12.22
CA ASN A 211 -15.86 3.48 11.97
C ASN A 211 -14.76 4.33 12.59
N VAL A 212 -14.39 5.39 11.88
CA VAL A 212 -13.38 6.36 12.30
C VAL A 212 -13.84 7.79 12.04
N VAL A 213 -13.35 8.71 12.87
CA VAL A 213 -13.54 10.13 12.65
C VAL A 213 -12.56 10.61 11.58
N VAL A 214 -13.11 11.15 10.49
CA VAL A 214 -12.36 11.71 9.37
C VAL A 214 -12.57 13.21 9.37
N ASN A 215 -11.47 13.96 9.37
CA ASN A 215 -11.50 15.42 9.27
C ASN A 215 -11.31 15.82 7.81
N ASP A 216 -12.26 16.57 7.25
CA ASP A 216 -12.16 17.28 5.98
C ASP A 216 -11.60 18.68 6.27
N ILE A 217 -10.32 18.86 5.98
CA ILE A 217 -9.55 20.07 6.27
C ILE A 217 -10.13 21.27 5.51
N ALA A 218 -10.49 21.08 4.24
CA ALA A 218 -11.02 22.15 3.40
C ALA A 218 -12.40 22.63 3.84
N LYS A 219 -13.20 21.76 4.47
CA LYS A 219 -14.56 22.09 4.94
C LYS A 219 -14.64 22.37 6.44
N GLU A 220 -13.54 22.23 7.18
CA GLU A 220 -13.48 22.31 8.64
C GLU A 220 -14.57 21.43 9.31
N LYS A 221 -14.78 20.23 8.77
CA LYS A 221 -15.84 19.31 9.22
C LYS A 221 -15.29 17.94 9.48
N SER A 222 -15.73 17.34 10.59
CA SER A 222 -15.52 15.93 10.86
C SER A 222 -16.74 15.11 10.42
N ARG A 223 -16.50 13.87 10.00
CA ARG A 223 -17.55 12.90 9.72
C ARG A 223 -17.08 11.50 10.07
N GLU A 224 -18.01 10.65 10.47
CA GLU A 224 -17.75 9.24 10.68
C GLU A 224 -17.76 8.51 9.32
N MET A 225 -16.72 7.71 9.06
CA MET A 225 -16.64 6.84 7.87
C MET A 225 -16.22 5.44 8.29
N GLY A 226 -16.74 4.44 7.59
CA GLY A 226 -16.46 3.03 7.86
C GLY A 226 -15.45 2.44 6.89
N PHE A 227 -14.71 1.43 7.33
CA PHE A 227 -13.94 0.55 6.45
C PHE A 227 -13.79 -0.84 7.09
N ILE A 228 -13.29 -1.81 6.33
CA ILE A 228 -13.14 -3.20 6.79
C ILE A 228 -11.65 -3.55 6.85
N PRO A 229 -10.96 -3.34 7.98
CA PRO A 229 -9.52 -3.58 8.09
C PRO A 229 -9.14 -5.04 7.87
N TYR A 230 -10.01 -5.97 8.25
CA TYR A 230 -9.79 -7.39 8.02
C TYR A 230 -9.46 -7.69 6.56
N LEU A 231 -10.23 -7.13 5.60
CA LEU A 231 -10.01 -7.37 4.17
C LEU A 231 -8.67 -6.83 3.69
N ILE A 232 -8.19 -5.73 4.27
CA ILE A 232 -6.89 -5.16 3.91
C ILE A 232 -5.77 -6.05 4.41
N TYR A 233 -5.88 -6.58 5.63
CA TYR A 233 -4.91 -7.54 6.17
C TYR A 233 -4.94 -8.87 5.39
N ASP A 234 -6.11 -9.30 4.95
CA ASP A 234 -6.28 -10.48 4.10
C ASP A 234 -5.61 -10.29 2.73
N ASP A 235 -5.85 -9.14 2.08
CA ASP A 235 -5.20 -8.79 0.80
C ASP A 235 -3.66 -8.74 0.94
N ILE A 236 -3.14 -8.24 2.06
CA ILE A 236 -1.70 -8.25 2.35
C ILE A 236 -1.20 -9.70 2.50
N LEU A 237 -1.91 -10.53 3.28
CA LEU A 237 -1.54 -11.93 3.46
C LEU A 237 -1.50 -12.68 2.14
N ASP A 238 -2.53 -12.53 1.32
CA ASP A 238 -2.62 -13.17 0.01
C ASP A 238 -1.48 -12.74 -0.90
N SER A 239 -1.16 -11.44 -0.92
CA SER A 239 -0.03 -10.90 -1.69
C SER A 239 1.29 -11.55 -1.27
N PHE A 240 1.60 -11.59 0.03
CA PHE A 240 2.85 -12.17 0.52
C PHE A 240 2.89 -13.70 0.43
N MET A 241 1.75 -14.39 0.56
CA MET A 241 1.64 -15.83 0.33
C MET A 241 1.87 -16.18 -1.14
N TYR A 242 1.33 -15.38 -2.06
CA TYR A 242 1.60 -15.50 -3.49
C TYR A 242 3.08 -15.31 -3.79
N ASN A 243 3.69 -14.22 -3.29
CA ASN A 243 5.12 -13.95 -3.47
C ASN A 243 6.00 -15.09 -2.98
N ARG A 244 5.72 -15.60 -1.78
CA ARG A 244 6.42 -16.76 -1.22
C ARG A 244 6.33 -17.97 -2.13
N LYS A 245 5.13 -18.29 -2.62
CA LYS A 245 4.89 -19.42 -3.53
C LYS A 245 5.64 -19.24 -4.86
N VAL A 246 5.74 -18.02 -5.37
CA VAL A 246 6.51 -17.71 -6.58
C VAL A 246 8.00 -17.98 -6.36
N LEU A 247 8.54 -17.58 -5.20
CA LEU A 247 9.95 -17.80 -4.85
C LEU A 247 10.33 -19.26 -4.60
N ASP A 248 9.39 -20.09 -4.13
CA ASP A 248 9.60 -21.54 -3.96
C ASP A 248 9.81 -22.26 -5.31
N ASN A 249 9.43 -21.64 -6.44
CA ASN A 249 9.65 -22.20 -7.76
C ASN A 249 10.92 -21.58 -8.40
N PRO A 250 12.01 -22.35 -8.56
CA PRO A 250 13.27 -21.84 -9.08
C PRO A 250 13.23 -21.43 -10.56
N LYS A 251 12.11 -21.65 -11.27
CA LYS A 251 11.91 -21.17 -12.65
C LYS A 251 11.37 -19.74 -12.72
N ASN A 252 10.88 -19.20 -11.62
CA ASN A 252 10.37 -17.84 -11.59
C ASN A 252 11.52 -16.86 -11.35
N ASP A 253 11.52 -15.78 -12.13
CA ASP A 253 12.47 -14.70 -11.95
C ASP A 253 11.96 -13.77 -10.84
N SER A 254 12.86 -13.43 -9.92
CA SER A 254 12.62 -12.38 -8.94
C SER A 254 13.32 -11.11 -9.40
N ILE A 255 12.79 -9.94 -9.02
CA ILE A 255 13.46 -8.68 -9.34
C ILE A 255 14.69 -8.51 -8.44
N SER A 256 15.75 -7.93 -9.00
CA SER A 256 16.86 -7.43 -8.20
C SER A 256 16.40 -6.24 -7.36
N LEU A 257 16.51 -6.32 -6.03
CA LEU A 257 16.15 -5.22 -5.14
C LEU A 257 17.01 -3.97 -5.41
N LYS A 258 18.17 -4.09 -6.08
CA LYS A 258 18.98 -2.95 -6.54
C LYS A 258 18.19 -1.97 -7.40
N VAL A 259 17.07 -2.39 -8.01
CA VAL A 259 16.15 -1.47 -8.71
C VAL A 259 15.76 -0.26 -7.85
N TYR A 260 15.59 -0.43 -6.53
CA TYR A 260 15.21 0.65 -5.62
C TYR A 260 16.35 1.64 -5.37
N GLU A 261 17.59 1.16 -5.39
CA GLU A 261 18.79 2.00 -5.28
C GLU A 261 19.08 2.71 -6.59
N HIS A 262 18.99 2.01 -7.73
CA HIS A 262 19.17 2.59 -9.07
C HIS A 262 18.18 3.72 -9.35
N ASN A 263 16.96 3.61 -8.83
CA ASN A 263 15.93 4.64 -8.93
C ASN A 263 15.98 5.66 -7.77
N GLN A 264 17.01 5.59 -6.91
CA GLN A 264 17.22 6.49 -5.77
C GLN A 264 16.04 6.56 -4.79
N ILE A 265 15.22 5.51 -4.73
CA ILE A 265 14.11 5.39 -3.77
C ILE A 265 14.66 4.97 -2.42
N ILE A 266 15.67 4.08 -2.40
CA ILE A 266 16.43 3.73 -1.22
C ILE A 266 17.86 4.23 -1.41
N ASN A 267 18.36 4.99 -0.44
CA ASN A 267 19.69 5.59 -0.50
C ASN A 267 20.51 5.15 0.72
N LYS A 268 21.84 5.07 0.57
CA LYS A 268 22.76 4.88 1.70
C LYS A 268 22.94 6.23 2.40
N THR A 269 22.94 6.27 3.73
CA THR A 269 23.06 7.55 4.46
C THR A 269 24.37 8.28 4.15
N SER A 270 25.43 7.55 3.79
CA SER A 270 26.75 8.12 3.44
C SER A 270 26.80 8.83 2.09
N THR A 271 25.80 8.63 1.23
CA THR A 271 25.73 9.24 -0.12
C THR A 271 24.77 10.43 -0.17
N ILE A 272 24.18 10.81 0.95
CA ILE A 272 23.28 11.95 1.06
C ILE A 272 24.15 13.18 1.32
N ASP A 273 24.32 14.04 0.30
CA ASP A 273 24.86 15.38 0.53
C ASP A 273 23.98 16.08 1.58
N ASN A 274 24.60 16.70 2.59
CA ASN A 274 23.95 17.40 3.70
C ASN A 274 22.98 18.55 3.28
N SER A 275 22.72 18.71 1.98
CA SER A 275 21.80 19.67 1.39
C SER A 275 20.45 19.10 0.95
N SER A 276 20.25 17.77 0.91
CA SER A 276 18.93 17.21 0.56
C SER A 276 18.08 17.00 1.81
N THR A 277 17.08 17.87 1.96
CA THR A 277 15.82 17.71 2.69
C THR A 277 15.79 16.58 3.72
N ASP A 278 15.69 16.98 4.98
CA ASP A 278 15.33 16.15 6.12
C ASP A 278 14.08 15.32 5.77
N SER A 279 14.28 14.12 5.21
CA SER A 279 13.20 13.24 4.71
C SER A 279 12.29 12.77 5.84
N SER A 280 12.60 13.16 7.07
CA SER A 280 11.79 12.97 8.25
C SER A 280 10.48 13.79 8.28
N LYS A 281 10.33 14.78 7.40
CA LYS A 281 9.16 15.69 7.42
C LYS A 281 8.30 15.66 6.17
N PHE A 282 8.53 14.74 5.23
CA PHE A 282 7.76 14.69 4.00
C PHE A 282 6.27 14.47 4.30
N GLU A 283 5.43 15.39 3.82
CA GLU A 283 3.98 15.25 3.83
C GLU A 283 3.49 14.95 2.42
N LEU A 284 2.64 13.93 2.24
CA LEU A 284 2.16 13.53 0.91
C LEU A 284 1.53 14.67 0.10
N LYS A 285 0.96 15.65 0.80
CA LYS A 285 0.37 16.87 0.23
C LYS A 285 1.37 17.77 -0.52
N GLU A 286 2.67 17.56 -0.32
CA GLU A 286 3.76 18.27 -1.02
C GLU A 286 3.97 17.75 -2.45
N LEU A 287 3.40 16.60 -2.83
CA LEU A 287 3.50 16.09 -4.20
C LEU A 287 2.54 16.81 -5.14
N GLU A 288 3.09 17.31 -6.25
CA GLU A 288 2.30 17.84 -7.35
C GLU A 288 1.81 16.72 -8.26
N LEU A 289 0.50 16.64 -8.50
CA LEU A 289 -0.08 15.60 -9.36
C LEU A 289 0.43 15.67 -10.79
N ASP A 290 0.76 16.86 -11.29
CA ASP A 290 1.30 17.05 -12.64
C ASP A 290 2.69 16.44 -12.80
N GLU A 291 3.42 16.20 -11.71
CA GLU A 291 4.67 15.45 -11.76
C GLU A 291 4.46 13.93 -11.85
N ILE A 292 3.25 13.44 -11.51
CA ILE A 292 2.90 12.02 -11.46
C ILE A 292 2.19 11.56 -12.74
N LEU A 293 1.44 12.46 -13.38
CA LEU A 293 0.62 12.18 -14.57
C LEU A 293 1.46 11.98 -15.84
#